data_AF-A0A5Q2RMT5-F1
#
_entry.id   AF-A0A5Q2RMT5-F1
#
_cell.length_a   1.000
_cell.length_b   1.000
_cell.length_c   1.000
_cell.angle_alpha   90.00
_cell.angle_beta   90.00
_cell.angle_gamma   90.00
#
_symmetry.space_group_name_H-M   'P 1'
#
loop_
_entity.id
_entity.type
_entity.pdbx_description
1 polymer ?
#
loop_
_entity_poly.entity_id
_entity_poly.type
_entity_poly.pdbx_seq_one_letter_code
_entity_poly.pdbx_strand_id
1 'polypeptide(L)'
;MPQAQQLDPDTFAVRHRIVLVTAWLQVPFLVAVALLTTGLGQAELGTIGAVAVVALGATVTQSIRARAVLASVALFAASAVLIYLSGGTIEAHLHIFAMLPFVALYQDWRPLVASVGFVVVHHVGVSVLDPEGAFNHHAAQHKPLLWALIHAGAVLVTVVGLLALWKVLEDASRATVAALEQVEAERRRRLEDAERFGAELAREAARLVDVSGRVGEVAGVVRETQEASSQRVGELSRRAVDASRAGEETRERVGSGVATMGDLEQRSGEVESLIVLISEIAERTKLLALNATIEASRAGEAGRGFAVVADEVRNLAAQSADAVDRIRETLVAIRQGTTTTAEVLDQVEAAVDGIQTVQAEVVAVAGEEAAAGEVLAAQVHELTTLAGSLSGAAGTMSELAASGR
;
A
#
# COMPACT_ATOMS: atom_id res chain seq x y z
N MET A 1 53.92 -16.47 18.65
CA MET A 1 53.29 -17.56 19.44
C MET A 1 51.80 -17.29 19.53
N PRO A 2 50.94 -18.32 19.54
CA PRO A 2 49.52 -18.13 19.81
C PRO A 2 49.36 -17.44 21.17
N GLN A 3 48.37 -16.56 21.30
CA GLN A 3 48.13 -15.88 22.58
C GLN A 3 47.60 -16.93 23.56
N ALA A 4 48.20 -17.02 24.76
CA ALA A 4 47.63 -17.83 25.84
C ALA A 4 46.29 -17.20 26.24
N GLN A 5 45.21 -17.68 25.62
CA GLN A 5 43.87 -17.37 26.07
C GLN A 5 43.62 -18.19 27.34
N GLN A 6 43.16 -17.52 28.39
CA GLN A 6 42.66 -18.25 29.55
C GLN A 6 41.43 -19.01 29.08
N LEU A 7 41.53 -20.34 29.07
CA LEU A 7 40.38 -21.21 28.84
C LEU A 7 39.28 -20.83 29.82
N ASP A 8 38.03 -20.86 29.36
CA ASP A 8 36.89 -20.73 30.26
C ASP A 8 36.94 -21.85 31.31
N PRO A 9 36.40 -21.62 32.52
CA PRO A 9 36.52 -22.55 33.64
C PRO A 9 36.02 -23.97 33.33
N ASP A 10 34.98 -24.10 32.51
CA ASP A 10 34.35 -25.39 32.19
C ASP A 10 35.21 -26.18 31.20
N THR A 11 35.67 -25.53 30.13
CA THR A 11 36.63 -26.12 29.18
C THR A 11 37.94 -26.48 29.87
N PHE A 12 38.44 -25.62 30.77
CA PHE A 12 39.62 -25.93 31.58
C PHE A 12 39.39 -27.16 32.45
N ALA A 13 38.25 -27.27 33.15
CA ALA A 13 37.97 -28.39 34.03
C ALA A 13 37.96 -29.72 33.28
N VAL A 14 37.33 -29.79 32.10
CA VAL A 14 37.30 -30.98 31.25
C VAL A 14 38.71 -31.39 30.81
N ARG A 15 39.46 -30.44 30.23
CA ARG A 15 40.84 -30.69 29.75
C ARG A 15 41.76 -31.07 30.89
N HIS A 16 41.69 -30.35 32.01
CA HIS A 16 42.49 -30.63 33.19
C HIS A 16 42.17 -31.99 33.79
N ARG A 17 40.90 -32.42 33.82
CA ARG A 17 40.53 -33.76 34.27
C ARG A 17 41.19 -34.84 33.42
N ILE A 18 41.21 -34.68 32.10
CA ILE A 18 41.86 -35.63 31.19
C ILE A 18 43.36 -35.74 31.53
N VAL A 19 44.06 -34.61 31.58
CA VAL A 19 45.51 -34.59 31.86
C VAL A 19 45.81 -35.12 33.27
N LEU A 20 45.01 -34.74 34.27
CA LEU A 20 45.20 -35.15 35.65
C LEU A 20 44.97 -36.66 35.85
N VAL A 21 43.93 -37.21 35.22
CA VAL A 21 43.70 -38.67 35.22
C VAL A 21 44.88 -39.38 34.56
N THR A 22 45.34 -38.89 33.41
CA THR A 22 46.54 -39.45 32.75
C THR A 22 47.75 -39.40 33.69
N ALA A 23 47.96 -38.30 34.42
CA ALA A 23 49.07 -38.17 35.37
C ALA A 23 48.97 -39.15 36.55
N TRP A 24 47.77 -39.33 37.11
CA TRP A 24 47.56 -40.30 38.18
C TRP A 24 47.70 -41.74 37.71
N LEU A 25 47.31 -42.07 36.47
CA LEU A 25 47.51 -43.40 35.89
C LEU A 25 48.98 -43.76 35.72
N GLN A 26 49.88 -42.78 35.64
CA GLN A 26 51.32 -43.03 35.58
C GLN A 26 51.86 -43.66 36.85
N VAL A 27 51.34 -43.30 38.02
CA VAL A 27 51.86 -43.80 39.31
C VAL A 27 51.75 -45.33 39.45
N PRO A 28 50.57 -45.97 39.32
CA PRO A 28 50.47 -47.42 39.38
C PRO A 28 51.16 -48.10 38.19
N PHE A 29 51.21 -47.45 37.02
CA PHE A 29 51.96 -47.95 35.86
C PHE A 29 53.47 -48.05 36.17
N LEU A 30 54.07 -47.01 36.75
CA LEU A 30 55.47 -47.02 37.15
C LEU A 30 55.76 -48.05 38.25
N VAL A 31 54.85 -48.25 39.21
CA VAL A 31 54.97 -49.32 40.21
C VAL A 31 55.00 -50.69 39.54
N ALA A 32 54.12 -50.93 38.58
CA ALA A 32 54.09 -52.18 37.82
C ALA A 32 55.37 -52.40 37.01
N VAL A 33 55.89 -51.35 36.35
CA VAL A 33 57.16 -51.44 35.62
C VAL A 33 58.32 -51.71 36.58
N ALA A 34 58.40 -51.01 37.71
CA ALA A 34 59.45 -51.22 38.71
C ALA A 34 59.44 -52.66 39.25
N LEU A 35 58.27 -53.23 39.55
CA LEU A 35 58.13 -54.62 39.98
C LEU A 35 58.66 -55.63 38.94
N LEU A 36 58.53 -55.33 37.66
CA LEU A 36 58.92 -56.21 36.56
C LEU A 36 60.38 -56.04 36.09
N THR A 37 61.05 -54.96 36.49
CA THR A 37 62.37 -54.59 35.96
C THR A 37 63.44 -54.55 37.05
N THR A 38 63.35 -53.58 37.96
CA THR A 38 64.38 -53.27 38.97
C THR A 38 64.07 -53.84 40.36
N GLY A 39 62.80 -54.19 40.62
CA GLY A 39 62.26 -54.42 41.96
C GLY A 39 61.84 -53.13 42.68
N LEU A 40 61.07 -53.25 43.77
CA LEU A 40 60.62 -52.09 44.57
C LEU A 40 61.60 -51.82 45.73
N GLY A 41 62.71 -51.15 45.44
CA GLY A 41 63.64 -50.64 46.45
C GLY A 41 63.22 -49.26 46.97
N GLN A 42 64.01 -48.74 47.93
CA GLN A 42 63.75 -47.42 48.52
C GLN A 42 63.92 -46.28 47.50
N ALA A 43 64.83 -46.43 46.53
CA ALA A 43 65.08 -45.43 45.50
C ALA A 43 63.93 -45.35 44.48
N GLU A 44 63.38 -46.51 44.07
CA GLU A 44 62.26 -46.62 43.15
C GLU A 44 60.98 -46.06 43.79
N LEU A 45 60.72 -46.41 45.06
CA LEU A 45 59.59 -45.85 45.81
C LEU A 45 59.72 -44.33 45.99
N GLY A 46 60.93 -43.82 46.23
CA GLY A 46 61.18 -42.38 46.36
C GLY A 46 60.89 -41.60 45.07
N THR A 47 61.37 -42.10 43.93
CA THR A 47 61.19 -41.44 42.62
C THR A 47 59.74 -41.51 42.12
N ILE A 48 59.06 -42.66 42.26
CA ILE A 48 57.63 -42.79 41.96
C ILE A 48 56.79 -41.93 42.92
N GLY A 49 57.15 -41.89 44.20
CA GLY A 49 56.52 -41.03 45.21
C GLY A 49 56.63 -39.55 44.85
N ALA A 50 57.76 -39.10 44.32
CA ALA A 50 57.93 -37.72 43.86
C ALA A 50 56.95 -37.35 42.73
N VAL A 51 56.71 -38.25 41.77
CA VAL A 51 55.69 -38.06 40.72
C VAL A 51 54.29 -37.93 41.33
N ALA A 52 53.94 -38.80 42.28
CA ALA A 52 52.65 -38.76 42.97
C ALA A 52 52.46 -37.45 43.77
N VAL A 53 53.52 -36.92 44.39
CA VAL A 53 53.48 -35.64 45.11
C VAL A 53 53.20 -34.48 44.15
N VAL A 54 53.83 -34.45 42.96
CA VAL A 54 53.57 -33.40 41.96
C VAL A 54 52.15 -33.52 41.39
N ALA A 55 51.67 -34.74 41.13
CA ALA A 55 50.28 -34.98 40.70
C ALA A 55 49.24 -34.59 41.77
N LEU A 56 49.55 -34.84 43.05
CA LEU A 56 48.76 -34.36 44.18
C LEU A 56 48.73 -32.84 44.23
N GLY A 57 49.89 -32.18 44.04
CA GLY A 57 49.97 -30.73 43.91
C GLY A 57 49.06 -30.18 42.81
N ALA A 58 49.01 -30.86 41.66
CA ALA A 58 48.11 -30.51 40.56
C ALA A 58 46.62 -30.69 40.88
N THR A 59 46.30 -31.56 41.85
CA THR A 59 44.94 -31.86 42.31
C THR A 59 44.44 -30.84 43.33
N VAL A 60 45.29 -30.49 44.32
CA VAL A 60 44.86 -29.71 45.49
C VAL A 60 45.03 -28.19 45.32
N THR A 61 45.91 -27.77 44.39
CA THR A 61 46.17 -26.35 44.18
C THR A 61 44.96 -25.64 43.58
N GLN A 62 44.64 -24.44 44.07
CA GLN A 62 43.49 -23.66 43.60
C GLN A 62 43.77 -22.84 42.33
N SER A 63 45.03 -22.50 42.08
CA SER A 63 45.41 -21.74 40.88
C SER A 63 45.34 -22.60 39.62
N ILE A 64 44.45 -22.24 38.68
CA ILE A 64 44.30 -22.87 37.35
C ILE A 64 45.66 -23.04 36.65
N ARG A 65 46.51 -22.01 36.69
CA ARG A 65 47.83 -22.01 36.06
C ARG A 65 48.75 -23.03 36.74
N ALA A 66 48.77 -23.05 38.07
CA ALA A 66 49.60 -23.98 38.82
C ALA A 66 49.13 -25.43 38.62
N ARG A 67 47.81 -25.67 38.58
CA ARG A 67 47.22 -26.99 38.27
C ARG A 67 47.68 -27.51 36.91
N ALA A 68 47.62 -26.67 35.87
CA ALA A 68 48.06 -27.04 34.52
C ALA A 68 49.57 -27.33 34.45
N VAL A 69 50.39 -26.45 35.05
CA VAL A 69 51.85 -26.62 35.10
C VAL A 69 52.23 -27.87 35.87
N LEU A 70 51.69 -28.08 37.08
CA LEU A 70 52.01 -29.24 37.91
C LEU A 70 51.55 -30.55 37.28
N ALA A 71 50.35 -30.60 36.70
CA ALA A 71 49.88 -31.81 36.01
C ALA A 71 50.79 -32.15 34.81
N SER A 72 51.23 -31.13 34.08
CA SER A 72 52.14 -31.30 32.94
C SER A 72 53.52 -31.79 33.41
N VAL A 73 54.11 -31.15 34.43
CA VAL A 73 55.38 -31.57 35.02
C VAL A 73 55.29 -32.99 35.59
N ALA A 74 54.17 -33.38 36.19
CA ALA A 74 53.96 -34.75 36.68
C ALA A 74 54.04 -35.80 35.56
N LEU A 75 53.48 -35.53 34.37
CA LEU A 75 53.57 -36.43 33.21
C LEU A 75 55.01 -36.60 32.71
N PHE A 76 55.79 -35.52 32.69
CA PHE A 76 57.19 -35.58 32.26
C PHE A 76 58.11 -36.14 33.35
N ALA A 77 57.81 -35.89 34.63
CA ALA A 77 58.48 -36.56 35.75
C ALA A 77 58.21 -38.07 35.72
N ALA A 78 56.99 -38.49 35.41
CA ALA A 78 56.69 -39.91 35.19
C ALA A 78 57.51 -40.50 34.04
N SER A 79 57.63 -39.76 32.93
CA SER A 79 58.44 -40.19 31.78
C SER A 79 59.93 -40.32 32.14
N ALA A 80 60.46 -39.39 32.95
CA ALA A 80 61.81 -39.45 33.48
C ALA A 80 62.05 -40.69 34.37
N VAL A 81 61.10 -40.99 35.26
CA VAL A 81 61.16 -42.21 36.09
C VAL A 81 61.06 -43.48 35.25
N LEU A 82 60.21 -43.49 34.21
CA LEU A 82 60.11 -44.64 33.29
C LEU A 82 61.43 -44.90 32.55
N ILE A 83 62.11 -43.84 32.10
CA ILE A 83 63.43 -43.93 31.46
C ILE A 83 64.45 -44.52 32.42
N TYR A 84 64.47 -44.06 33.67
CA TYR A 84 65.35 -44.63 34.71
C TYR A 84 65.06 -46.12 34.97
N LEU A 85 63.79 -46.49 35.20
CA LEU A 85 63.40 -47.88 35.51
C LEU A 85 63.65 -48.85 34.35
N SER A 86 63.71 -48.34 33.12
CA SER A 86 63.97 -49.15 31.92
C SER A 86 65.44 -49.23 31.54
N GLY A 87 66.35 -48.54 32.25
CA GLY A 87 67.76 -48.48 31.88
C GLY A 87 68.01 -47.70 30.59
N GLY A 88 67.25 -46.62 30.36
CA GLY A 88 67.48 -45.71 29.24
C GLY A 88 67.02 -46.24 27.88
N THR A 89 66.00 -47.11 27.82
CA THR A 89 65.53 -47.68 26.54
C THR A 89 64.88 -46.63 25.65
N ILE A 90 65.03 -46.79 24.33
CA ILE A 90 64.45 -45.88 23.34
C ILE A 90 62.92 -45.87 23.47
N GLU A 91 62.29 -47.02 23.74
CA GLU A 91 60.85 -47.16 23.94
C GLU A 91 60.35 -46.33 25.13
N ALA A 92 61.10 -46.28 26.24
CA ALA A 92 60.76 -45.42 27.36
C ALA A 92 60.90 -43.93 27.02
N HIS A 93 61.87 -43.56 26.18
CA HIS A 93 62.01 -42.19 25.68
C HIS A 93 60.84 -41.78 24.77
N LEU A 94 60.23 -42.71 24.02
CA LEU A 94 59.02 -42.42 23.23
C LEU A 94 57.85 -41.95 24.09
N HIS A 95 57.82 -42.30 25.37
CA HIS A 95 56.79 -41.86 26.31
C HIS A 95 56.76 -40.32 26.47
N ILE A 96 57.90 -39.63 26.40
CA ILE A 96 57.96 -38.16 26.41
C ILE A 96 57.12 -37.57 25.27
N PHE A 97 57.20 -38.14 24.07
CA PHE A 97 56.40 -37.71 22.92
C PHE A 97 54.92 -38.04 23.09
N ALA A 98 54.60 -39.18 23.69
CA ALA A 98 53.22 -39.56 23.98
C ALA A 98 52.52 -38.60 24.96
N MET A 99 53.27 -37.94 25.85
CA MET A 99 52.72 -36.99 26.82
C MET A 99 52.53 -35.56 26.27
N LEU A 100 53.26 -35.17 25.21
CA LEU A 100 53.19 -33.83 24.63
C LEU A 100 51.77 -33.40 24.17
N PRO A 101 50.96 -34.26 23.50
CA PRO A 101 49.59 -33.90 23.12
C PRO A 101 48.69 -33.57 24.31
N PHE A 102 48.87 -34.24 25.45
CA PHE A 102 48.07 -33.98 26.66
C PHE A 102 48.35 -32.58 27.22
N VAL A 103 49.61 -32.14 27.20
CA VAL A 103 49.97 -30.78 27.62
C VAL A 103 49.44 -29.74 26.63
N ALA A 104 49.44 -30.06 25.33
CA ALA A 104 48.88 -29.19 24.29
C ALA A 104 47.35 -28.96 24.46
N LEU A 105 46.63 -29.84 25.16
CA LEU A 105 45.20 -29.63 25.47
C LEU A 105 44.97 -28.34 26.27
N TYR A 106 45.93 -27.92 27.10
CA TYR A 106 45.79 -26.68 27.85
C TYR A 106 45.81 -25.43 26.96
N GLN A 107 46.33 -25.52 25.74
CA GLN A 107 46.46 -24.37 24.82
C GLN A 107 47.06 -23.15 25.54
N ASP A 108 48.02 -23.40 26.44
CA ASP A 108 48.77 -22.40 27.18
C ASP A 108 50.25 -22.73 26.98
N TRP A 109 51.06 -21.72 26.68
CA TRP A 109 52.49 -21.90 26.49
C TRP A 109 53.21 -22.20 27.82
N ARG A 110 52.62 -21.85 28.97
CA ARG A 110 53.29 -21.99 30.27
C ARG A 110 53.50 -23.45 30.69
N PRO A 111 52.48 -24.35 30.68
CA PRO A 111 52.70 -25.76 30.98
C PRO A 111 53.65 -26.43 29.99
N LEU A 112 53.62 -26.01 28.73
CA LEU A 112 54.52 -26.49 27.69
C LEU A 112 55.98 -26.09 27.95
N VAL A 113 56.25 -24.81 28.23
CA VAL A 113 57.59 -24.32 28.56
C VAL A 113 58.10 -24.96 29.86
N ALA A 114 57.27 -25.08 30.88
CA ALA A 114 57.64 -25.73 32.14
C ALA A 114 58.02 -27.21 31.93
N SER A 115 57.26 -27.92 31.09
CA SER A 115 57.51 -29.32 30.74
C SER A 115 58.79 -29.50 29.93
N VAL A 116 58.99 -28.69 28.89
CA VAL A 116 60.21 -28.70 28.08
C VAL A 116 61.42 -28.33 28.95
N GLY A 117 61.30 -27.33 29.81
CA GLY A 117 62.35 -26.95 30.76
C GLY A 117 62.70 -28.09 31.72
N PHE A 118 61.70 -28.78 32.27
CA PHE A 118 61.91 -29.96 33.11
C PHE A 118 62.67 -31.06 32.35
N VAL A 119 62.22 -31.39 31.12
CA VAL A 119 62.87 -32.42 30.29
C VAL A 119 64.30 -32.03 29.95
N VAL A 120 64.56 -30.76 29.59
CA VAL A 120 65.92 -30.29 29.29
C VAL A 120 66.82 -30.43 30.52
N VAL A 121 66.40 -29.94 31.68
CA VAL A 121 67.20 -30.00 32.91
C VAL A 121 67.46 -31.46 33.32
N HIS A 122 66.41 -32.28 33.35
CA HIS A 122 66.54 -33.69 33.71
C HIS A 122 67.40 -34.45 32.71
N HIS A 123 67.09 -34.36 31.41
CA HIS A 123 67.69 -35.21 30.40
C HIS A 123 69.14 -34.81 30.12
N VAL A 124 69.48 -33.51 30.11
CA VAL A 124 70.87 -33.05 30.04
C VAL A 124 71.63 -33.40 31.32
N GLY A 125 71.00 -33.22 32.49
CA GLY A 125 71.60 -33.57 33.77
C GLY A 125 71.99 -35.03 33.86
N VAL A 126 71.06 -35.95 33.56
CA VAL A 126 71.33 -37.39 33.56
C VAL A 126 72.29 -37.75 32.42
N SER A 127 72.20 -37.16 31.23
CA SER A 127 73.15 -37.42 30.14
C SER A 127 74.61 -37.04 30.46
N VAL A 128 74.84 -36.10 31.39
CA VAL A 128 76.18 -35.68 31.81
C VAL A 128 76.66 -36.46 33.03
N LEU A 129 75.77 -36.70 34.00
CA LEU A 129 76.12 -37.29 35.29
C LEU A 129 76.05 -38.82 35.28
N ASP A 130 75.13 -39.41 34.50
CA ASP A 130 74.91 -40.85 34.36
C ASP A 130 74.51 -41.22 32.92
N PRO A 131 75.48 -41.23 31.97
CA PRO A 131 75.22 -41.56 30.57
C PRO A 131 74.67 -42.98 30.36
N GLU A 132 75.01 -43.92 31.24
CA GLU A 132 74.58 -45.32 31.17
C GLU A 132 73.11 -45.47 31.59
N GLY A 133 72.64 -44.69 32.58
CA GLY A 133 71.23 -44.59 32.93
C GLY A 133 70.39 -43.79 31.92
N ALA A 134 70.99 -42.82 31.23
CA ALA A 134 70.31 -42.05 30.19
C ALA A 134 70.10 -42.82 28.88
N PHE A 135 71.04 -43.69 28.50
CA PHE A 135 71.04 -44.33 27.17
C PHE A 135 71.42 -45.81 27.25
N ASN A 136 70.65 -46.66 26.56
CA ASN A 136 70.89 -48.12 26.54
C ASN A 136 71.86 -48.61 25.45
N HIS A 137 72.47 -47.71 24.65
CA HIS A 137 73.35 -48.11 23.55
C HIS A 137 74.70 -47.38 23.56
N HIS A 138 75.75 -48.14 23.25
CA HIS A 138 77.15 -47.71 23.35
C HIS A 138 77.45 -46.40 22.60
N ALA A 139 76.85 -46.21 21.41
CA ALA A 139 77.04 -45.00 20.61
C ALA A 139 76.53 -43.71 21.30
N ALA A 140 75.48 -43.80 22.13
CA ALA A 140 74.99 -42.66 22.89
C ALA A 140 75.72 -42.48 24.21
N GLN A 141 76.05 -43.56 24.90
CA GLN A 141 76.84 -43.49 26.15
C GLN A 141 78.21 -42.81 25.95
N HIS A 142 78.85 -42.98 24.77
CA HIS A 142 80.15 -42.35 24.44
C HIS A 142 80.05 -40.90 23.97
N LYS A 143 78.89 -40.50 23.43
CA LYS A 143 78.63 -39.14 22.94
C LYS A 143 77.25 -38.66 23.43
N PRO A 144 77.04 -38.58 24.75
CA PRO A 144 75.69 -38.40 25.31
C PRO A 144 75.10 -37.05 24.95
N LEU A 145 75.92 -36.01 24.87
CA LEU A 145 75.48 -34.66 24.46
C LEU A 145 75.02 -34.61 23.00
N LEU A 146 75.63 -35.39 22.10
CA LEU A 146 75.23 -35.42 20.68
C LEU A 146 73.85 -36.05 20.53
N TRP A 147 73.61 -37.18 21.20
CA TRP A 147 72.32 -37.88 21.14
C TRP A 147 71.22 -37.14 21.90
N ALA A 148 71.54 -36.50 23.03
CA ALA A 148 70.63 -35.58 23.70
C ALA A 148 70.24 -34.40 22.80
N LEU A 149 71.16 -33.86 22.00
CA LEU A 149 70.88 -32.78 21.04
C LEU A 149 69.95 -33.25 19.91
N ILE A 150 70.19 -34.45 19.36
CA ILE A 150 69.31 -35.04 18.32
C ILE A 150 67.89 -35.24 18.88
N HIS A 151 67.78 -35.78 20.09
CA HIS A 151 66.50 -36.00 20.76
C HIS A 151 65.79 -34.67 21.06
N ALA A 152 66.51 -33.67 21.58
CA ALA A 152 65.98 -32.33 21.79
C ALA A 152 65.49 -31.68 20.49
N GLY A 153 66.19 -31.91 19.37
CA GLY A 153 65.74 -31.52 18.04
C GLY A 153 64.41 -32.18 17.64
N ALA A 154 64.26 -33.49 17.88
CA ALA A 154 63.01 -34.20 17.62
C ALA A 154 61.84 -33.68 18.47
N VAL A 155 62.07 -33.45 19.78
CA VAL A 155 61.06 -32.85 20.68
C VAL A 155 60.68 -31.45 20.22
N LEU A 156 61.66 -30.63 19.80
CA LEU A 156 61.40 -29.30 19.27
C LEU A 156 60.50 -29.33 18.03
N VAL A 157 60.74 -30.26 17.10
CA VAL A 157 59.89 -30.45 15.91
C VAL A 157 58.45 -30.79 16.32
N THR A 158 58.26 -31.70 17.28
CA THR A 158 56.92 -32.06 17.78
C THR A 158 56.24 -30.87 18.46
N VAL A 159 56.95 -30.11 19.29
CA VAL A 159 56.44 -28.91 19.96
C VAL A 159 56.01 -27.85 18.94
N VAL A 160 56.84 -27.59 17.93
CA VAL A 160 56.50 -26.66 16.84
C VAL A 160 55.26 -27.14 16.08
N GLY A 161 55.16 -28.45 15.78
CA GLY A 161 53.98 -29.04 15.15
C GLY A 161 52.70 -28.86 15.97
N LEU A 162 52.75 -29.07 17.28
CA LEU A 162 51.61 -28.88 18.18
C LEU A 162 51.19 -27.40 18.27
N LEU A 163 52.15 -26.47 18.33
CA LEU A 163 51.86 -25.03 18.31
C LEU A 163 51.24 -24.60 16.97
N ALA A 164 51.71 -25.15 15.85
CA ALA A 164 51.12 -24.89 14.54
C ALA A 164 49.68 -25.44 14.44
N LEU A 165 49.46 -26.67 14.90
CA LEU A 165 48.12 -27.28 14.95
C LEU A 165 47.16 -26.47 15.84
N TRP A 166 47.61 -26.02 17.00
CA TRP A 166 46.83 -25.16 17.87
C TRP A 166 46.43 -23.86 17.15
N LYS A 167 47.37 -23.18 16.49
CA LYS A 167 47.09 -21.93 15.76
C LYS A 167 46.04 -22.13 14.67
N VAL A 168 46.14 -23.21 13.89
CA VAL A 168 45.18 -23.53 12.83
C VAL A 168 43.79 -23.79 13.41
N LEU A 169 43.70 -24.54 14.51
CA LEU A 169 42.42 -24.83 15.17
C LEU A 169 41.79 -23.57 15.78
N GLU A 170 42.59 -22.68 16.35
CA GLU A 170 42.13 -21.40 16.89
C GLU A 170 41.56 -20.50 15.78
N ASP A 171 42.27 -20.38 14.66
CA ASP A 171 41.80 -19.58 13.51
C ASP A 171 40.51 -20.16 12.91
N ALA A 172 40.42 -21.49 12.78
CA ALA A 172 39.21 -22.15 12.30
C ALA A 172 38.01 -21.95 13.24
N SER A 173 38.23 -22.02 14.54
CA SER A 173 37.19 -21.75 15.55
C SER A 173 36.70 -20.30 15.47
N ARG A 174 37.63 -19.33 15.42
CA ARG A 174 37.30 -17.90 15.28
C ARG A 174 36.54 -17.61 13.98
N ALA A 175 36.94 -18.21 12.87
CA ALA A 175 36.25 -18.07 11.59
C ALA A 175 34.82 -18.63 11.64
N THR A 176 34.62 -19.75 12.34
CA THR A 176 33.29 -20.37 12.50
C THR A 176 32.37 -19.50 13.35
N VAL A 177 32.85 -18.97 14.47
CA VAL A 177 32.07 -18.05 15.32
C VAL A 177 31.69 -16.79 14.54
N ALA A 178 32.64 -16.17 13.83
CA ALA A 178 32.35 -14.99 13.02
C ALA A 178 31.33 -15.27 11.90
N ALA A 179 31.40 -16.44 11.26
CA ALA A 179 30.41 -16.84 10.25
C ALA A 179 29.01 -17.04 10.84
N LEU A 180 28.91 -17.63 12.04
CA LEU A 180 27.62 -17.79 12.74
C LEU A 180 27.03 -16.43 13.12
N GLU A 181 27.83 -15.51 13.67
CA GLU A 181 27.38 -14.15 13.99
C GLU A 181 26.88 -13.40 12.74
N GLN A 182 27.54 -13.58 11.59
CA GLN A 182 27.07 -13.01 10.31
C GLN A 182 25.72 -13.58 9.88
N VAL A 183 25.55 -14.91 9.96
CA VAL A 183 24.28 -15.57 9.61
C VAL A 183 23.15 -15.13 10.54
N GLU A 184 23.42 -14.99 11.83
CA GLU A 184 22.44 -14.49 12.80
C GLU A 184 22.07 -13.03 12.54
N ALA A 185 23.05 -12.17 12.24
CA ALA A 185 22.81 -10.78 11.90
C ALA A 185 22.00 -10.63 10.60
N GLU A 186 22.31 -11.43 9.57
CA GLU A 186 21.55 -11.46 8.32
C GLU A 186 20.12 -11.96 8.54
N ARG A 187 19.95 -13.01 9.36
CA ARG A 187 18.62 -13.51 9.73
C ARG A 187 17.80 -12.44 10.45
N ARG A 188 18.38 -11.70 11.39
CA ARG A 188 17.70 -10.58 12.09
C ARG A 188 17.27 -9.49 11.12
N ARG A 189 18.16 -9.07 10.20
CA ARG A 189 17.81 -8.08 9.17
C ARG A 189 16.66 -8.54 8.28
N ARG A 190 16.69 -9.78 7.82
CA ARG A 190 15.61 -10.35 7.00
C ARG A 190 14.26 -10.37 7.73
N LEU A 191 14.26 -10.64 9.04
CA LEU A 191 13.03 -10.58 9.85
C LEU A 191 12.53 -9.14 9.99
N GLU A 192 13.40 -8.17 10.29
CA GLU A 192 13.02 -6.75 10.37
C GLU A 192 12.48 -6.22 9.03
N ASP A 193 13.09 -6.60 7.91
CA ASP A 193 12.63 -6.21 6.57
C ASP A 193 11.29 -6.85 6.23
N ALA A 194 11.07 -8.13 6.60
CA ALA A 194 9.78 -8.81 6.42
C ALA A 194 8.66 -8.16 7.26
N GLU A 195 8.93 -7.78 8.52
CA GLU A 195 7.98 -7.06 9.36
C GLU A 195 7.60 -5.69 8.78
N ARG A 196 8.59 -4.92 8.29
CA ARG A 196 8.34 -3.63 7.63
C ARG A 196 7.50 -3.79 6.37
N PHE A 197 7.83 -4.78 5.54
CA PHE A 197 7.08 -5.08 4.32
C PHE A 197 5.64 -5.49 4.64
N GLY A 198 5.42 -6.34 5.65
CA GLY A 198 4.08 -6.70 6.12
C GLY A 198 3.27 -5.49 6.62
N ALA A 199 3.89 -4.58 7.36
CA ALA A 199 3.24 -3.35 7.83
C ALA A 199 2.92 -2.36 6.70
N GLU A 200 3.71 -2.34 5.63
CA GLU A 200 3.43 -1.55 4.42
C GLU A 200 2.26 -2.15 3.62
N LEU A 201 2.27 -3.47 3.39
CA LEU A 201 1.16 -4.19 2.75
C LEU A 201 -0.16 -4.00 3.50
N ALA A 202 -0.15 -4.07 4.84
CA ALA A 202 -1.36 -3.85 5.65
C ALA A 202 -1.91 -2.42 5.53
N ARG A 203 -1.02 -1.41 5.45
CA ARG A 203 -1.43 -0.01 5.25
C ARG A 203 -2.03 0.20 3.86
N GLU A 204 -1.43 -0.40 2.85
CA GLU A 204 -1.92 -0.29 1.47
C GLU A 204 -3.26 -1.03 1.30
N ALA A 205 -3.41 -2.22 1.90
CA ALA A 205 -4.70 -2.92 1.97
C ALA A 205 -5.81 -2.05 2.60
N ALA A 206 -5.52 -1.38 3.73
CA ALA A 206 -6.48 -0.48 4.37
C ALA A 206 -6.87 0.70 3.46
N ARG A 207 -5.92 1.27 2.70
CA ARG A 207 -6.21 2.33 1.72
C ARG A 207 -7.12 1.85 0.60
N LEU A 208 -6.88 0.64 0.09
CA LEU A 208 -7.73 0.05 -0.96
C LEU A 208 -9.17 -0.19 -0.47
N VAL A 209 -9.34 -0.62 0.79
CA VAL A 209 -10.67 -0.75 1.41
C VAL A 209 -11.35 0.62 1.53
N ASP A 210 -10.64 1.66 1.98
CA ASP A 210 -11.17 3.03 2.08
C ASP A 210 -11.61 3.56 0.70
N VAL A 211 -10.76 3.42 -0.32
CA VAL A 211 -11.08 3.81 -1.70
C VAL A 211 -12.31 3.07 -2.21
N SER A 212 -12.41 1.76 -1.94
CA SER A 212 -13.57 0.96 -2.35
C SER A 212 -14.86 1.42 -1.65
N GLY A 213 -14.79 1.78 -0.36
CA GLY A 213 -15.91 2.36 0.38
C GLY A 213 -16.38 3.69 -0.20
N ARG A 214 -15.45 4.59 -0.54
CA ARG A 214 -15.75 5.88 -1.17
C ARG A 214 -16.35 5.73 -2.57
N VAL A 215 -15.91 4.75 -3.35
CA VAL A 215 -16.54 4.43 -4.65
C VAL A 215 -17.98 3.96 -4.45
N GLY A 216 -18.25 3.14 -3.42
CA GLY A 216 -19.62 2.73 -3.07
C GLY A 216 -20.53 3.90 -2.68
N GLU A 217 -20.01 4.89 -1.95
CA GLU A 217 -20.74 6.12 -1.61
C GLU A 217 -21.06 6.95 -2.86
N VAL A 218 -20.06 7.19 -3.71
CA VAL A 218 -20.24 7.91 -4.99
C VAL A 218 -21.25 7.20 -5.88
N ALA A 219 -21.18 5.86 -5.99
CA ALA A 219 -22.14 5.06 -6.73
C ALA A 219 -23.57 5.24 -6.19
N GLY A 220 -23.73 5.30 -4.86
CA GLY A 220 -25.01 5.58 -4.21
C GLY A 220 -25.59 6.94 -4.60
N VAL A 221 -24.77 8.01 -4.48
CA VAL A 221 -25.17 9.39 -4.82
C VAL A 221 -25.53 9.52 -6.30
N VAL A 222 -24.76 8.90 -7.19
CA VAL A 222 -25.03 8.95 -8.62
C VAL A 222 -26.34 8.22 -8.96
N ARG A 223 -26.60 7.06 -8.36
CA ARG A 223 -27.87 6.34 -8.56
C ARG A 223 -29.07 7.16 -8.11
N GLU A 224 -29.00 7.78 -6.92
CA GLU A 224 -30.06 8.66 -6.43
C GLU A 224 -30.27 9.86 -7.36
N THR A 225 -29.18 10.47 -7.83
CA THR A 225 -29.22 11.60 -8.77
C THR A 225 -29.85 11.19 -10.11
N GLN A 226 -29.53 9.98 -10.61
CA GLN A 226 -30.09 9.43 -11.85
C GLN A 226 -31.59 9.14 -11.71
N GLU A 227 -32.02 8.53 -10.60
CA GLU A 227 -33.43 8.28 -10.32
C GLU A 227 -34.22 9.60 -10.27
N ALA A 228 -33.69 10.62 -9.57
CA ALA A 228 -34.28 11.95 -9.52
C ALA A 228 -34.27 12.67 -10.88
N SER A 229 -33.22 12.46 -11.71
CA SER A 229 -33.16 13.01 -13.06
C SER A 229 -34.20 12.38 -13.98
N SER A 230 -34.30 11.04 -13.97
CA SER A 230 -35.28 10.29 -14.77
C SER A 230 -36.73 10.71 -14.45
N GLN A 231 -37.05 10.91 -13.17
CA GLN A 231 -38.36 11.44 -12.76
C GLN A 231 -38.63 12.84 -13.32
N ARG A 232 -37.63 13.74 -13.24
CA ARG A 232 -37.74 15.12 -13.77
C ARG A 232 -37.88 15.14 -15.28
N VAL A 233 -37.10 14.33 -16.01
CA VAL A 233 -37.20 14.17 -17.47
C VAL A 233 -38.60 13.68 -17.87
N GLY A 234 -39.15 12.69 -17.15
CA GLY A 234 -40.50 12.19 -17.39
C GLY A 234 -41.58 13.23 -17.11
N GLU A 235 -41.44 14.04 -16.06
CA GLU A 235 -42.34 15.16 -15.78
C GLU A 235 -42.26 16.26 -16.84
N LEU A 236 -41.05 16.66 -17.23
CA LEU A 236 -40.80 17.68 -18.24
C LEU A 236 -41.40 17.28 -19.59
N SER A 237 -41.21 16.02 -19.99
CA SER A 237 -41.80 15.48 -21.22
C SER A 237 -43.32 15.54 -21.22
N ARG A 238 -43.98 15.18 -20.10
CA ARG A 238 -45.45 15.29 -19.96
C ARG A 238 -45.92 16.73 -20.07
N ARG A 239 -45.26 17.66 -19.35
CA ARG A 239 -45.58 19.09 -19.41
C ARG A 239 -45.41 19.66 -20.82
N ALA A 240 -44.40 19.20 -21.56
CA ALA A 240 -44.18 19.64 -22.94
C ALA A 240 -45.25 19.17 -23.92
N VAL A 241 -45.74 17.93 -23.74
CA VAL A 241 -46.89 17.40 -24.49
C VAL A 241 -48.16 18.19 -24.17
N ASP A 242 -48.41 18.46 -22.89
CA ASP A 242 -49.59 19.25 -22.47
C ASP A 242 -49.55 20.69 -22.99
N ALA A 243 -48.38 21.34 -22.95
CA ALA A 243 -48.18 22.67 -23.51
C ALA A 243 -48.36 22.70 -25.04
N SER A 244 -47.84 21.70 -25.75
CA SER A 244 -48.04 21.56 -27.20
C SER A 244 -49.52 21.43 -27.56
N ARG A 245 -50.27 20.60 -26.81
CA ARG A 245 -51.71 20.43 -26.99
C ARG A 245 -52.49 21.71 -26.72
N ALA A 246 -52.16 22.43 -25.64
CA ALA A 246 -52.78 23.72 -25.33
C ALA A 246 -52.48 24.79 -26.40
N GLY A 247 -51.26 24.77 -26.97
CA GLY A 247 -50.89 25.62 -28.11
C GLY A 247 -51.75 25.33 -29.34
N GLU A 248 -51.97 24.07 -29.67
CA GLU A 248 -52.81 23.68 -30.81
C GLU A 248 -54.28 24.07 -30.63
N GLU A 249 -54.85 23.85 -29.43
CA GLU A 249 -56.20 24.34 -29.09
C GLU A 249 -56.30 25.87 -29.20
N THR A 250 -55.24 26.59 -28.85
CA THR A 250 -55.19 28.05 -29.00
C THR A 250 -55.15 28.45 -30.46
N ARG A 251 -54.35 27.77 -31.30
CA ARG A 251 -54.29 28.03 -32.74
C ARG A 251 -55.65 27.84 -33.41
N GLU A 252 -56.38 26.79 -33.07
CA GLU A 252 -57.74 26.56 -33.61
C GLU A 252 -58.72 27.70 -33.25
N ARG A 253 -58.64 28.20 -32.01
CA ARG A 253 -59.44 29.34 -31.56
C ARG A 253 -59.04 30.64 -32.26
N VAL A 254 -57.74 30.87 -32.47
CA VAL A 254 -57.24 32.02 -33.23
C VAL A 254 -57.76 31.98 -34.67
N GLY A 255 -57.66 30.83 -35.34
CA GLY A 255 -58.19 30.65 -36.69
C GLY A 255 -59.70 30.93 -36.78
N SER A 256 -60.49 30.49 -35.80
CA SER A 256 -61.92 30.81 -35.70
C SER A 256 -62.18 32.31 -35.46
N GLY A 257 -61.32 32.95 -34.66
CA GLY A 257 -61.37 34.39 -34.40
C GLY A 257 -61.09 35.22 -35.66
N VAL A 258 -60.06 34.84 -36.42
CA VAL A 258 -59.71 35.48 -37.70
C VAL A 258 -60.86 35.37 -38.69
N ALA A 259 -61.47 34.19 -38.83
CA ALA A 259 -62.65 34.00 -39.68
C ALA A 259 -63.82 34.90 -39.26
N THR A 260 -64.07 35.04 -37.96
CA THR A 260 -65.12 35.92 -37.42
C THR A 260 -64.86 37.39 -37.71
N MET A 261 -63.60 37.84 -37.62
CA MET A 261 -63.22 39.22 -37.97
C MET A 261 -63.43 39.48 -39.46
N GLY A 262 -63.06 38.53 -40.33
CA GLY A 262 -63.32 38.62 -41.78
C GLY A 262 -64.81 38.75 -42.11
N ASP A 263 -65.66 37.94 -41.48
CA ASP A 263 -67.12 38.02 -41.63
C ASP A 263 -67.67 39.39 -41.16
N LEU A 264 -67.17 39.92 -40.05
CA LEU A 264 -67.59 41.22 -39.52
C LEU A 264 -67.15 42.37 -40.42
N GLU A 265 -65.98 42.29 -41.03
CA GLU A 265 -65.49 43.26 -41.99
C GLU A 265 -66.34 43.26 -43.28
N GLN A 266 -66.70 42.08 -43.79
CA GLN A 266 -67.63 41.96 -44.92
C GLN A 266 -68.99 42.58 -44.60
N ARG A 267 -69.61 42.19 -43.47
CA ARG A 267 -70.92 42.72 -43.04
C ARG A 267 -70.86 44.23 -42.82
N SER A 268 -69.75 44.75 -42.30
CA SER A 268 -69.56 46.19 -42.14
C SER A 268 -69.54 46.90 -43.49
N GLY A 269 -68.90 46.32 -44.51
CA GLY A 269 -68.94 46.84 -45.89
C GLY A 269 -70.35 46.83 -46.50
N GLU A 270 -71.14 45.79 -46.24
CA GLU A 270 -72.56 45.74 -46.67
C GLU A 270 -73.39 46.86 -46.01
N VAL A 271 -73.21 47.08 -44.71
CA VAL A 271 -73.87 48.18 -43.98
C VAL A 271 -73.44 49.54 -44.51
N GLU A 272 -72.16 49.73 -44.84
CA GLU A 272 -71.67 50.98 -45.45
C GLU A 272 -72.39 51.29 -46.77
N SER A 273 -72.58 50.29 -47.63
CA SER A 273 -73.34 50.46 -48.87
C SER A 273 -74.80 50.87 -48.60
N LEU A 274 -75.43 50.34 -47.55
CA LEU A 274 -76.80 50.73 -47.16
C LEU A 274 -76.85 52.16 -46.63
N ILE A 275 -75.87 52.58 -45.82
CA ILE A 275 -75.74 53.95 -45.31
C ILE A 275 -75.64 54.93 -46.47
N VAL A 276 -74.83 54.64 -47.50
CA VAL A 276 -74.72 55.48 -48.70
C VAL A 276 -76.08 55.62 -49.40
N LEU A 277 -76.80 54.51 -49.61
CA LEU A 277 -78.12 54.53 -50.23
C LEU A 277 -79.15 55.33 -49.40
N ILE A 278 -79.19 55.16 -48.09
CA ILE A 278 -80.13 55.87 -47.21
C ILE A 278 -79.80 57.37 -47.20
N SER A 279 -78.51 57.73 -47.19
CA SER A 279 -78.06 59.13 -47.31
C SER A 279 -78.56 59.76 -48.61
N GLU A 280 -78.44 59.06 -49.75
CA GLU A 280 -78.99 59.52 -51.03
C GLU A 280 -80.53 59.67 -50.99
N ILE A 281 -81.24 58.73 -50.37
CA ILE A 281 -82.70 58.79 -50.22
C ILE A 281 -83.10 59.99 -49.37
N ALA A 282 -82.42 60.23 -48.24
CA ALA A 282 -82.68 61.35 -47.36
C ALA A 282 -82.47 62.69 -48.09
N GLU A 283 -81.38 62.83 -48.85
CA GLU A 283 -81.09 64.03 -49.65
C GLU A 283 -82.16 64.28 -50.73
N ARG A 284 -82.54 63.23 -51.48
CA ARG A 284 -83.62 63.33 -52.48
C ARG A 284 -84.96 63.68 -51.85
N THR A 285 -85.27 63.10 -50.70
CA THR A 285 -86.51 63.37 -49.96
C THR A 285 -86.55 64.81 -49.46
N LYS A 286 -85.42 65.33 -48.96
CA LYS A 286 -85.26 66.72 -48.54
C LYS A 286 -85.47 67.69 -49.70
N LEU A 287 -84.94 67.39 -50.89
CA LEU A 287 -85.16 68.19 -52.11
C LEU A 287 -86.61 68.12 -52.61
N LEU A 288 -87.24 66.94 -52.57
CA LEU A 288 -88.66 66.78 -52.90
C LEU A 288 -89.56 67.58 -51.96
N ALA A 289 -89.29 67.51 -50.65
CA ALA A 289 -90.00 68.26 -49.63
C ALA A 289 -89.81 69.78 -49.81
N LEU A 290 -88.59 70.23 -50.12
CA LEU A 290 -88.31 71.64 -50.43
C LEU A 290 -89.12 72.13 -51.64
N ASN A 291 -89.17 71.35 -52.73
CA ASN A 291 -89.98 71.67 -53.90
C ASN A 291 -91.47 71.74 -53.56
N ALA A 292 -91.96 70.81 -52.71
CA ALA A 292 -93.34 70.82 -52.23
C ALA A 292 -93.66 72.04 -51.35
N THR A 293 -92.75 72.46 -50.45
CA THR A 293 -92.90 73.69 -49.65
C THR A 293 -92.97 74.93 -50.54
N ILE A 294 -92.16 75.00 -51.60
CA ILE A 294 -92.19 76.09 -52.58
C ILE A 294 -93.55 76.15 -53.29
N GLU A 295 -94.03 75.02 -53.81
CA GLU A 295 -95.29 74.98 -54.56
C GLU A 295 -96.51 75.23 -53.65
N ALA A 296 -96.46 74.75 -52.40
CA ALA A 296 -97.48 75.05 -51.40
C ALA A 296 -97.53 76.55 -51.03
N SER A 297 -96.37 77.21 -50.96
CA SER A 297 -96.29 78.67 -50.77
C SER A 297 -96.87 79.43 -51.97
N ARG A 298 -96.73 78.87 -53.17
CA ARG A 298 -97.23 79.44 -54.43
C ARG A 298 -98.76 79.38 -54.55
N ALA A 299 -99.39 78.37 -53.94
CA ALA A 299 -100.85 78.18 -53.90
C ALA A 299 -101.59 79.07 -52.88
N GLY A 300 -100.87 79.88 -52.08
CA GLY A 300 -101.47 80.83 -51.13
C GLY A 300 -102.24 80.14 -49.98
N GLU A 301 -103.41 80.66 -49.62
CA GLU A 301 -104.24 80.13 -48.51
C GLU A 301 -104.63 78.64 -48.70
N ALA A 302 -104.83 78.19 -49.94
CA ALA A 302 -105.19 76.81 -50.25
C ALA A 302 -104.03 75.80 -50.01
N GLY A 303 -102.79 76.28 -50.00
CA GLY A 303 -101.59 75.45 -49.84
C GLY A 303 -101.08 75.30 -48.40
N ARG A 304 -101.64 76.04 -47.42
CA ARG A 304 -101.13 76.06 -46.03
C ARG A 304 -101.00 74.67 -45.40
N GLY A 305 -102.00 73.81 -45.57
CA GLY A 305 -101.96 72.45 -45.03
C GLY A 305 -100.85 71.59 -45.65
N PHE A 306 -100.62 71.74 -46.96
CA PHE A 306 -99.54 71.05 -47.67
C PHE A 306 -98.16 71.59 -47.29
N ALA A 307 -98.03 72.90 -47.04
CA ALA A 307 -96.77 73.50 -46.61
C ALA A 307 -96.29 72.94 -45.25
N VAL A 308 -97.21 72.74 -44.30
CA VAL A 308 -96.88 72.13 -42.99
C VAL A 308 -96.40 70.69 -43.15
N VAL A 309 -97.07 69.89 -43.98
CA VAL A 309 -96.64 68.50 -44.25
C VAL A 309 -95.28 68.47 -44.96
N ALA A 310 -95.06 69.35 -45.94
CA ALA A 310 -93.79 69.42 -46.66
C ALA A 310 -92.61 69.82 -45.74
N ASP A 311 -92.82 70.79 -44.83
CA ASP A 311 -91.80 71.16 -43.85
C ASP A 311 -91.52 70.04 -42.83
N GLU A 312 -92.55 69.27 -42.41
CA GLU A 312 -92.36 68.10 -41.55
C GLU A 312 -91.56 67.01 -42.25
N VAL A 313 -91.86 66.70 -43.52
CA VAL A 313 -91.09 65.75 -44.34
C VAL A 313 -89.65 66.22 -44.51
N ARG A 314 -89.41 67.53 -44.71
CA ARG A 314 -88.05 68.10 -44.79
C ARG A 314 -87.29 67.89 -43.48
N ASN A 315 -87.93 68.12 -42.33
CA ASN A 315 -87.33 67.91 -41.02
C ASN A 315 -87.02 66.42 -40.77
N LEU A 316 -87.93 65.51 -41.11
CA LEU A 316 -87.70 64.07 -41.02
C LEU A 316 -86.54 63.60 -41.93
N ALA A 317 -86.41 64.17 -43.12
CA ALA A 317 -85.29 63.89 -44.02
C ALA A 317 -83.96 64.39 -43.45
N ALA A 318 -83.93 65.58 -42.83
CA ALA A 318 -82.74 66.09 -42.14
C ALA A 318 -82.37 65.22 -40.92
N GLN A 319 -83.35 64.84 -40.09
CA GLN A 319 -83.13 63.92 -38.98
C GLN A 319 -82.62 62.54 -39.45
N SER A 320 -83.09 62.07 -40.61
CA SER A 320 -82.61 60.82 -41.20
C SER A 320 -81.14 60.93 -41.63
N ALA A 321 -80.73 62.05 -42.22
CA ALA A 321 -79.33 62.30 -42.56
C ALA A 321 -78.43 62.32 -41.31
N ASP A 322 -78.84 63.04 -40.26
CA ASP A 322 -78.11 63.07 -38.98
C ASP A 322 -77.99 61.66 -38.36
N ALA A 323 -79.06 60.86 -38.42
CA ALA A 323 -79.03 59.48 -37.94
C ALA A 323 -78.06 58.60 -38.74
N VAL A 324 -78.03 58.75 -40.06
CA VAL A 324 -77.11 58.04 -40.96
C VAL A 324 -75.65 58.40 -40.66
N ASP A 325 -75.34 59.68 -40.40
CA ASP A 325 -73.99 60.12 -40.04
C ASP A 325 -73.51 59.49 -38.73
N ARG A 326 -74.37 59.41 -37.71
CA ARG A 326 -74.06 58.72 -36.44
C ARG A 326 -73.84 57.21 -36.63
N ILE A 327 -74.60 56.57 -37.51
CA ILE A 327 -74.38 55.16 -37.85
C ILE A 327 -73.02 55.01 -38.56
N ARG A 328 -72.67 55.92 -39.47
CA ARG A 328 -71.37 55.92 -40.16
C ARG A 328 -70.20 56.03 -39.18
N GLU A 329 -70.27 56.94 -38.21
CA GLU A 329 -69.26 57.06 -37.14
C GLU A 329 -69.10 55.76 -36.35
N THR A 330 -70.22 55.13 -35.99
CA THR A 330 -70.22 53.85 -35.27
C THR A 330 -69.58 52.74 -36.12
N LEU A 331 -69.86 52.71 -37.42
CA LEU A 331 -69.32 51.72 -38.35
C LEU A 331 -67.80 51.86 -38.52
N VAL A 332 -67.28 53.09 -38.58
CA VAL A 332 -65.84 53.36 -38.59
C VAL A 332 -65.18 52.81 -37.32
N ALA A 333 -65.79 53.04 -36.15
CA ALA A 333 -65.28 52.50 -34.88
C ALA A 333 -65.28 50.95 -34.86
N ILE A 334 -66.31 50.31 -35.42
CA ILE A 334 -66.38 48.84 -35.55
C ILE A 334 -65.27 48.31 -36.47
N ARG A 335 -65.02 48.97 -37.60
CA ARG A 335 -63.92 48.60 -38.52
C ARG A 335 -62.53 48.76 -37.91
N GLN A 336 -62.33 49.84 -37.16
CA GLN A 336 -61.08 50.03 -36.44
C GLN A 336 -60.89 48.96 -35.35
N GLY A 337 -61.96 48.62 -34.62
CA GLY A 337 -61.94 47.56 -33.61
C GLY A 337 -61.67 46.17 -34.20
N THR A 338 -62.24 45.85 -35.36
CA THR A 338 -61.98 44.58 -36.08
C THR A 338 -60.54 44.49 -36.55
N THR A 339 -60.00 45.55 -37.17
CA THR A 339 -58.59 45.60 -37.59
C THR A 339 -57.66 45.39 -36.41
N THR A 340 -57.89 46.12 -35.30
CA THR A 340 -57.09 45.98 -34.07
C THR A 340 -57.17 44.56 -33.50
N THR A 341 -58.34 43.95 -33.54
CA THR A 341 -58.54 42.58 -33.05
C THR A 341 -57.80 41.56 -33.93
N ALA A 342 -57.81 41.74 -35.25
CA ALA A 342 -57.06 40.90 -36.18
C ALA A 342 -55.55 40.98 -35.90
N GLU A 343 -55.00 42.18 -35.71
CA GLU A 343 -53.58 42.35 -35.35
C GLU A 343 -53.21 41.65 -34.03
N VAL A 344 -54.09 41.67 -33.04
CA VAL A 344 -53.90 40.94 -31.78
C VAL A 344 -53.91 39.42 -32.01
N LEU A 345 -54.81 38.93 -32.86
CA LEU A 345 -54.88 37.50 -33.20
C LEU A 345 -53.61 37.01 -33.91
N ASP A 346 -53.05 37.80 -34.84
CA ASP A 346 -51.77 37.51 -35.49
C ASP A 346 -50.61 37.42 -34.48
N GLN A 347 -50.59 38.32 -33.49
CA GLN A 347 -49.59 38.28 -32.41
C GLN A 347 -49.74 37.02 -31.53
N VAL A 348 -50.97 36.59 -31.26
CA VAL A 348 -51.22 35.34 -30.52
C VAL A 348 -50.77 34.13 -31.33
N GLU A 349 -51.00 34.11 -32.64
CA GLU A 349 -50.51 33.03 -33.52
C GLU A 349 -48.98 32.93 -33.48
N ALA A 350 -48.27 34.05 -33.64
CA ALA A 350 -46.81 34.09 -33.53
C ALA A 350 -46.31 33.62 -32.14
N ALA A 351 -47.03 33.94 -31.07
CA ALA A 351 -46.69 33.46 -29.73
C ALA A 351 -46.88 31.94 -29.59
N VAL A 352 -47.92 31.37 -30.22
CA VAL A 352 -48.15 29.92 -30.25
C VAL A 352 -47.06 29.19 -31.04
N ASP A 353 -46.62 29.73 -32.19
CA ASP A 353 -45.47 29.20 -32.95
C ASP A 353 -44.20 29.16 -32.09
N GLY A 354 -43.95 30.25 -31.35
CA GLY A 354 -42.85 30.33 -30.39
C GLY A 354 -42.93 29.27 -29.30
N ILE A 355 -44.12 29.05 -28.72
CA ILE A 355 -44.35 27.99 -27.72
C ILE A 355 -44.02 26.62 -28.32
N GLN A 356 -44.49 26.30 -29.53
CA GLN A 356 -44.23 24.99 -30.15
C GLN A 356 -42.74 24.75 -30.40
N THR A 357 -42.01 25.78 -30.82
CA THR A 357 -40.55 25.71 -31.00
C THR A 357 -39.85 25.40 -29.67
N VAL A 358 -40.19 26.13 -28.61
CA VAL A 358 -39.62 25.90 -27.27
C VAL A 358 -39.97 24.50 -26.75
N GLN A 359 -41.19 24.00 -26.98
CA GLN A 359 -41.55 22.64 -26.55
C GLN A 359 -40.74 21.56 -27.28
N ALA A 360 -40.46 21.74 -28.57
CA ALA A 360 -39.61 20.82 -29.31
C ALA A 360 -38.17 20.78 -28.76
N GLU A 361 -37.61 21.94 -28.42
CA GLU A 361 -36.29 22.04 -27.77
C GLU A 361 -36.29 21.37 -26.38
N VAL A 362 -37.32 21.58 -25.58
CA VAL A 362 -37.47 20.95 -24.26
C VAL A 362 -37.47 19.42 -24.35
N VAL A 363 -38.18 18.84 -25.33
CA VAL A 363 -38.20 17.40 -25.55
C VAL A 363 -36.83 16.88 -26.00
N ALA A 364 -36.13 17.62 -26.86
CA ALA A 364 -34.78 17.26 -27.31
C ALA A 364 -33.78 17.22 -26.14
N VAL A 365 -33.73 18.29 -25.33
CA VAL A 365 -32.86 18.37 -24.14
C VAL A 365 -33.21 17.28 -23.12
N ALA A 366 -34.51 17.01 -22.91
CA ALA A 366 -34.95 15.93 -22.04
C ALA A 366 -34.46 14.54 -22.52
N GLY A 367 -34.41 14.33 -23.84
CA GLY A 367 -33.87 13.11 -24.45
C GLY A 367 -32.35 12.98 -24.27
N GLU A 368 -31.61 14.09 -24.43
CA GLU A 368 -30.15 14.12 -24.20
C GLU A 368 -29.80 13.82 -22.72
N GLU A 369 -30.54 14.42 -21.78
CA GLU A 369 -30.40 14.16 -20.35
C GLU A 369 -30.67 12.69 -19.99
N ALA A 370 -31.68 12.07 -20.61
CA ALA A 370 -31.96 10.64 -20.43
C ALA A 370 -30.80 9.76 -20.90
N ALA A 371 -30.27 10.03 -22.09
CA ALA A 371 -29.14 9.29 -22.65
C ALA A 371 -27.86 9.47 -21.83
N ALA A 372 -27.58 10.69 -21.36
CA ALA A 372 -26.46 10.97 -20.45
C ALA A 372 -26.60 10.19 -19.13
N GLY A 373 -27.83 10.09 -18.60
CA GLY A 373 -28.14 9.30 -17.42
C GLY A 373 -27.84 7.80 -17.58
N GLU A 374 -28.13 7.21 -18.74
CA GLU A 374 -27.82 5.79 -19.03
C GLU A 374 -26.29 5.54 -19.10
N VAL A 375 -25.55 6.45 -19.74
CA VAL A 375 -24.08 6.37 -19.81
C VAL A 375 -23.47 6.45 -18.41
N LEU A 376 -23.97 7.37 -17.58
CA LEU A 376 -23.51 7.54 -16.21
C LEU A 376 -23.79 6.29 -15.37
N ALA A 377 -24.96 5.66 -15.55
CA ALA A 377 -25.31 4.39 -14.90
C ALA A 377 -24.32 3.28 -15.23
N ALA A 378 -23.94 3.15 -16.51
CA ALA A 378 -22.99 2.15 -16.97
C ALA A 378 -21.59 2.37 -16.37
N GLN A 379 -21.11 3.63 -16.33
CA GLN A 379 -19.82 3.97 -15.72
C GLN A 379 -19.78 3.67 -14.22
N VAL A 380 -20.86 3.97 -13.49
CA VAL A 380 -20.97 3.65 -12.06
C VAL A 380 -20.95 2.14 -11.81
N HIS A 381 -21.59 1.36 -12.68
CA HIS A 381 -21.55 -0.09 -12.58
C HIS A 381 -20.11 -0.60 -12.72
N GLU A 382 -19.37 -0.13 -13.72
CA GLU A 382 -17.96 -0.48 -13.93
C GLU A 382 -17.07 -0.10 -12.73
N LEU A 383 -17.24 1.12 -12.21
CA LEU A 383 -16.52 1.58 -11.02
C LEU A 383 -16.80 0.69 -9.80
N THR A 384 -18.05 0.26 -9.62
CA THR A 384 -18.43 -0.63 -8.52
C THR A 384 -17.79 -2.00 -8.66
N THR A 385 -17.71 -2.55 -9.88
CA THR A 385 -16.98 -3.79 -10.15
C THR A 385 -15.49 -3.67 -9.87
N LEU A 386 -14.87 -2.54 -10.26
CA LEU A 386 -13.47 -2.25 -9.95
C LEU A 386 -13.22 -2.17 -8.45
N ALA A 387 -14.09 -1.48 -7.71
CA ALA A 387 -14.02 -1.40 -6.25
C ALA A 387 -14.13 -2.78 -5.58
N GLY A 388 -15.01 -3.65 -6.08
CA GLY A 388 -15.09 -5.04 -5.63
C GLY A 388 -13.76 -5.80 -5.83
N SER A 389 -13.11 -5.59 -6.98
CA SER A 389 -11.80 -6.18 -7.29
C SER A 389 -10.69 -5.64 -6.38
N LEU A 390 -10.68 -4.33 -6.10
CA LEU A 390 -9.73 -3.70 -5.17
C LEU A 390 -9.90 -4.22 -3.74
N SER A 391 -11.15 -4.40 -3.28
CA SER A 391 -11.43 -4.99 -1.98
C SER A 391 -10.93 -6.44 -1.89
N GLY A 392 -11.04 -7.21 -2.97
CA GLY A 392 -10.47 -8.56 -3.06
C GLY A 392 -8.93 -8.55 -2.97
N ALA A 393 -8.28 -7.65 -3.73
CA ALA A 393 -6.83 -7.47 -3.66
C ALA A 393 -6.35 -7.07 -2.25
N ALA A 394 -7.06 -6.14 -1.59
CA ALA A 394 -6.78 -5.75 -0.22
C ALA A 394 -6.85 -6.94 0.76
N GLY A 395 -7.82 -7.83 0.60
CA GLY A 395 -7.91 -9.08 1.37
C GLY A 395 -6.66 -9.94 1.22
N THR A 396 -6.22 -10.19 -0.02
CA THR A 396 -5.00 -10.97 -0.28
C THR A 396 -3.74 -10.32 0.27
N MET A 397 -3.62 -8.98 0.21
CA MET A 397 -2.49 -8.25 0.78
C MET A 397 -2.47 -8.34 2.30
N SER A 398 -3.65 -8.28 2.95
CA SER A 398 -3.77 -8.45 4.39
C SER A 398 -3.39 -9.87 4.85
N GLU A 399 -3.74 -10.90 4.07
CA GLU A 399 -3.33 -12.28 4.32
C GLU A 399 -1.81 -12.47 4.17
N LEU A 400 -1.23 -11.91 3.10
CA LEU A 400 0.21 -11.92 2.88
C LEU A 400 0.96 -11.23 4.02
N ALA A 401 0.50 -10.05 4.44
CA ALA A 401 1.05 -9.32 5.58
C ALA A 401 0.95 -10.12 6.89
N ALA A 402 -0.10 -10.91 7.07
CA ALA A 402 -0.26 -11.75 8.24
C ALA A 402 0.63 -13.00 8.22
N SER A 403 0.88 -13.58 7.04
CA SER A 403 1.72 -14.77 6.84
C SER A 403 3.22 -14.51 6.99
N GLY A 404 3.65 -13.25 6.86
CA GLY A 404 5.04 -12.83 7.06
C GLY A 404 5.47 -12.63 8.50
N ARG A 405 4.55 -12.82 9.46
CA ARG A 405 4.80 -12.85 10.91
C ARG A 405 4.90 -14.29 11.37
#